data_AF-A0A662GFK0-F1
#
_entry.id   AF-A0A662GFK0-F1
#
_cell.length_a   1.000
_cell.length_b   1.000
_cell.length_c   1.000
_cell.angle_alpha   90.00
_cell.angle_beta   90.00
_cell.angle_gamma   90.00
#
_symmetry.space_group_name_H-M   'P 1'
#
loop_
_entity.id
_entity.type
_entity.pdbx_description
1 polymer ?
#
loop_
_entity_poly.entity_id
_entity_poly.type
_entity_poly.pdbx_seq_one_letter_code
_entity_poly.pdbx_strand_id
1 'polypeptide(L)'
;MSEIVKILERRISVIQDKIEDLKKIPSERIIQSRISPSGRGALYQLRKAFYATLGKKYDKDLSINEWKKVAGKLVKFIGDKGLQNIPTKIILEYNIEESNGRKYIKFSRGWIIYFQVEDIEKLDLEGIEALAVEEME
;
A
#
# COMPACT_ATOMS: atom_id res chain seq x y z
N MET A 1 -37.09 -6.42 11.33
CA MET A 1 -35.86 -5.65 11.00
C MET A 1 -35.98 -5.13 9.58
N SER A 2 -35.77 -3.83 9.36
CA SER A 2 -35.92 -3.23 8.02
C SER A 2 -34.79 -3.69 7.08
N GLU A 3 -35.07 -3.68 5.78
CA GLU A 3 -34.12 -4.06 4.74
C GLU A 3 -32.86 -3.16 4.73
N ILE A 4 -33.04 -1.89 5.10
CA ILE A 4 -31.96 -0.91 5.24
C ILE A 4 -30.95 -1.34 6.33
N VAL A 5 -31.45 -1.81 7.48
CA VAL A 5 -30.58 -2.26 8.59
C VAL A 5 -29.70 -3.42 8.14
N LYS A 6 -30.27 -4.40 7.43
CA LYS A 6 -29.52 -5.56 6.90
C LYS A 6 -28.42 -5.15 5.91
N ILE A 7 -28.68 -4.14 5.07
CA ILE A 7 -27.69 -3.62 4.12
C ILE A 7 -26.53 -2.94 4.88
N LEU A 8 -26.83 -2.16 5.91
CA LEU A 8 -25.83 -1.48 6.72
C LEU A 8 -24.97 -2.47 7.50
N GLU A 9 -25.58 -3.46 8.15
CA GLU A 9 -24.86 -4.52 8.87
C GLU A 9 -23.90 -5.27 7.94
N ARG A 10 -24.33 -5.59 6.71
CA ARG A 10 -23.47 -6.23 5.72
C ARG A 10 -22.30 -5.36 5.30
N ARG A 11 -22.51 -4.05 5.10
CA ARG A 11 -21.42 -3.11 4.78
C ARG A 11 -20.42 -2.99 5.92
N ILE A 12 -20.90 -2.88 7.16
CA ILE A 12 -20.05 -2.82 8.36
C ILE A 12 -19.19 -4.07 8.45
N SER A 13 -19.77 -5.26 8.30
CA SER A 13 -19.03 -6.52 8.32
C SER A 13 -17.93 -6.56 7.25
N VAL A 14 -18.22 -6.17 6.02
CA VAL A 14 -17.21 -6.13 4.94
C VAL A 14 -16.08 -5.15 5.25
N ILE A 15 -16.37 -4.01 5.86
CA ILE A 15 -15.37 -3.02 6.27
C ILE A 15 -14.52 -3.57 7.42
N GLN A 16 -15.14 -4.22 8.41
CA GLN A 16 -14.44 -4.84 9.53
C GLN A 16 -13.46 -5.92 9.05
N ASP A 17 -13.86 -6.76 8.09
CA ASP A 17 -12.97 -7.77 7.50
C ASP A 17 -11.74 -7.13 6.85
N LYS A 18 -11.94 -6.03 6.09
CA LYS A 18 -10.85 -5.28 5.47
C LYS A 18 -9.91 -4.66 6.50
N ILE A 19 -10.46 -4.11 7.59
CA ILE A 19 -9.67 -3.54 8.70
C ILE A 19 -8.84 -4.64 9.36
N GLU A 20 -9.41 -5.81 9.55
CA GLU A 20 -8.70 -6.95 10.14
C GLU A 20 -7.55 -7.43 9.25
N ASP A 21 -7.75 -7.45 7.94
CA ASP A 21 -6.67 -7.75 6.99
C ASP A 21 -5.55 -6.70 6.99
N LEU A 22 -5.88 -5.42 7.19
CA LEU A 22 -4.88 -4.36 7.35
C LEU A 22 -4.06 -4.53 8.63
N LYS A 23 -4.67 -4.98 9.73
CA LYS A 23 -3.96 -5.25 11.00
C LYS A 23 -2.97 -6.41 10.91
N LYS A 24 -3.17 -7.33 9.97
CA LYS A 24 -2.26 -8.47 9.72
C LYS A 24 -1.01 -8.08 8.94
N ILE A 25 -0.90 -6.84 8.46
CA ILE A 25 0.28 -6.38 7.73
C ILE A 25 1.45 -6.23 8.72
N PRO A 26 2.59 -6.87 8.48
CA PRO A 26 3.74 -6.77 9.39
C PRO A 26 4.35 -5.36 9.37
N SER A 27 4.94 -4.97 10.50
CA SER A 27 5.64 -3.68 10.65
C SER A 27 7.08 -3.72 10.11
N GLU A 28 7.68 -4.91 10.04
CA GLU A 28 9.07 -5.11 9.61
C GLU A 28 9.17 -5.88 8.29
N ARG A 29 10.32 -5.78 7.64
CA ARG A 29 10.63 -6.47 6.38
C ARG A 29 9.57 -6.29 5.30
N ILE A 30 9.10 -5.05 5.18
CA ILE A 30 8.18 -4.63 4.12
C ILE A 30 8.84 -3.64 3.17
N ILE A 31 8.39 -3.66 1.93
CA ILE A 31 8.65 -2.64 0.92
C ILE A 31 7.28 -2.14 0.47
N GLN A 32 7.03 -0.85 0.59
CA GLN A 32 5.73 -0.27 0.31
C GLN A 32 5.82 0.97 -0.57
N SER A 33 4.81 1.17 -1.41
CA SER A 33 4.57 2.45 -2.06
C SER A 33 3.92 3.44 -1.08
N ARG A 34 3.95 4.74 -1.40
CA ARG A 34 2.96 5.66 -0.83
C ARG A 34 1.60 5.37 -1.46
N ILE A 35 0.55 6.01 -0.96
CA ILE A 35 -0.70 6.10 -1.72
C ILE A 35 -0.38 6.90 -2.99
N SER A 36 -0.65 6.30 -4.13
CA SER A 36 -0.47 6.92 -5.44
C SER A 36 -1.83 7.12 -6.10
N PRO A 37 -2.03 8.16 -6.92
CA PRO A 37 -3.29 8.37 -7.64
C PRO A 37 -3.69 7.24 -8.58
N SER A 38 -2.78 6.28 -8.85
CA SER A 38 -3.00 5.21 -9.80
C SER A 38 -2.23 3.94 -9.42
N GLY A 39 -2.73 2.76 -9.79
CA GLY A 39 -2.02 1.49 -9.58
C GLY A 39 -0.65 1.46 -10.28
N ARG A 40 -0.54 2.08 -11.46
CA ARG A 40 0.73 2.23 -12.18
C ARG A 40 1.74 3.09 -11.40
N GLY A 41 1.25 4.19 -10.82
CA GLY A 41 2.06 5.07 -9.98
C GLY A 41 2.53 4.38 -8.71
N ALA A 42 1.65 3.59 -8.07
CA ALA A 42 2.00 2.78 -6.90
C ALA A 42 3.12 1.78 -7.23
N LEU A 43 3.02 1.07 -8.36
CA LEU A 43 4.04 0.13 -8.81
C LEU A 43 5.38 0.82 -9.12
N TYR A 44 5.35 2.00 -9.74
CA TYR A 44 6.56 2.78 -10.00
C TYR A 44 7.25 3.22 -8.69
N GLN A 45 6.49 3.68 -7.71
CA GLN A 45 7.02 4.02 -6.38
C GLN A 45 7.57 2.79 -5.66
N LEU A 46 6.86 1.66 -5.73
CA LEU A 46 7.30 0.39 -5.14
C LEU A 46 8.62 -0.07 -5.73
N ARG A 47 8.81 0.06 -7.05
CA ARG A 47 10.08 -0.23 -7.72
C ARG A 47 11.20 0.62 -7.14
N LYS A 48 10.99 1.92 -6.98
CA LYS A 48 12.01 2.83 -6.39
C LYS A 48 12.35 2.42 -4.96
N ALA A 49 11.34 2.10 -4.15
CA ALA A 49 11.54 1.62 -2.79
C ALA A 49 12.36 0.32 -2.76
N PHE A 50 12.05 -0.64 -3.64
CA PHE A 50 12.82 -1.88 -3.78
C PHE A 50 14.31 -1.64 -4.06
N TYR A 51 14.63 -0.80 -5.05
CA TYR A 51 16.03 -0.51 -5.37
C TYR A 51 16.75 0.24 -4.25
N ALA A 52 16.04 1.05 -3.46
CA ALA A 52 16.61 1.68 -2.27
C ALA A 52 16.91 0.65 -1.16
N THR A 53 16.03 -0.35 -0.98
CA THR A 53 16.20 -1.42 0.02
C THR A 53 17.37 -2.36 -0.30
N LEU A 54 17.63 -2.59 -1.60
CA LEU A 54 18.71 -3.46 -2.08
C LEU A 54 20.10 -3.09 -1.49
N GLY A 55 20.42 -1.80 -1.42
CA GLY A 55 21.67 -1.30 -0.84
C GLY A 55 22.94 -2.07 -1.27
N LYS A 56 23.94 -2.18 -0.38
CA LYS A 56 25.11 -3.07 -0.52
C LYS A 56 24.95 -4.40 0.25
N LYS A 57 23.82 -4.61 0.93
CA LYS A 57 23.63 -5.69 1.91
C LYS A 57 23.14 -7.01 1.29
N TYR A 58 22.60 -6.96 0.07
CA TYR A 58 21.97 -8.11 -0.58
C TYR A 58 22.59 -8.35 -1.96
N ASP A 59 22.58 -9.60 -2.40
CA ASP A 59 22.93 -9.97 -3.76
C ASP A 59 21.91 -9.33 -4.71
N LYS A 60 22.43 -8.44 -5.56
CA LYS A 60 21.64 -7.62 -6.44
C LYS A 60 20.95 -8.43 -7.52
N ASP A 61 21.64 -9.41 -8.10
CA ASP A 61 21.14 -10.15 -9.25
C ASP A 61 20.03 -11.12 -8.82
N LEU A 62 20.25 -11.84 -7.72
CA LEU A 62 19.24 -12.73 -7.14
C LEU A 62 17.98 -11.96 -6.73
N SER A 63 18.14 -10.84 -6.03
CA SER A 63 17.01 -10.02 -5.58
C SER A 63 16.26 -9.38 -6.75
N ILE A 64 16.95 -8.93 -7.81
CA ILE A 64 16.31 -8.38 -9.01
C ILE A 64 15.51 -9.47 -9.74
N ASN A 65 16.01 -10.69 -9.79
CA ASN A 65 15.28 -11.81 -10.39
C ASN A 65 13.98 -12.10 -9.62
N GLU A 66 14.01 -12.08 -8.30
CA GLU A 66 12.79 -12.19 -7.48
C GLU A 66 11.84 -11.01 -7.71
N TRP A 67 12.36 -9.79 -7.77
CA TRP A 67 11.55 -8.61 -8.07
C TRP A 67 10.84 -8.70 -9.42
N LYS A 68 11.52 -9.16 -10.49
CA LYS A 68 10.90 -9.29 -11.83
C LYS A 68 9.69 -10.21 -11.81
N LYS A 69 9.75 -11.32 -11.09
CA LYS A 69 8.64 -12.28 -10.94
C LYS A 69 7.44 -11.61 -10.28
N VAL A 70 7.68 -10.90 -9.16
CA VAL A 70 6.62 -10.22 -8.41
C VAL A 70 6.05 -9.04 -9.19
N ALA A 71 6.90 -8.21 -9.81
CA ALA A 71 6.48 -7.07 -10.61
C ALA A 71 5.57 -7.51 -11.77
N GLY A 72 5.92 -8.60 -12.47
CA GLY A 72 5.05 -9.17 -13.52
C GLY A 72 3.69 -9.58 -12.99
N LYS A 73 3.64 -10.24 -11.82
CA LYS A 73 2.38 -10.63 -11.17
C LYS A 73 1.55 -9.42 -10.73
N LEU A 74 2.18 -8.37 -10.21
CA LEU A 74 1.52 -7.12 -9.82
C LEU A 74 0.94 -6.39 -11.02
N VAL A 75 1.70 -6.26 -12.13
CA VAL A 75 1.22 -5.64 -13.37
C VAL A 75 -0.03 -6.36 -13.88
N LYS A 76 0.03 -7.70 -13.94
CA LYS A 76 -1.11 -8.50 -14.37
C LYS A 76 -2.31 -8.29 -13.45
N PHE A 77 -2.13 -8.37 -12.13
CA PHE A 77 -3.22 -8.16 -11.17
C PHE A 77 -3.86 -6.78 -11.28
N ILE A 78 -3.05 -5.71 -11.40
CA ILE A 78 -3.55 -4.34 -11.58
C ILE A 78 -4.35 -4.20 -12.88
N GLY A 79 -3.89 -4.85 -13.95
CA GLY A 79 -4.59 -4.91 -15.23
C GLY A 79 -5.93 -5.63 -15.10
N ASP A 80 -5.92 -6.87 -14.63
CA ASP A 80 -7.09 -7.75 -14.51
C ASP A 80 -8.16 -7.17 -13.58
N LYS A 81 -7.76 -6.40 -12.55
CA LYS A 81 -8.68 -5.73 -11.61
C LYS A 81 -9.08 -4.30 -12.02
N GLY A 82 -8.58 -3.78 -13.14
CA GLY A 82 -8.92 -2.43 -13.59
C GLY A 82 -8.37 -1.30 -12.69
N LEU A 83 -7.33 -1.56 -11.89
CA LEU A 83 -6.80 -0.61 -10.89
C LEU A 83 -5.84 0.43 -11.47
N GLN A 84 -5.73 0.48 -12.81
CA GLN A 84 -4.69 1.25 -13.49
C GLN A 84 -4.73 2.74 -13.16
N ASN A 85 -5.94 3.29 -12.98
CA ASN A 85 -6.21 4.71 -12.72
C ASN A 85 -6.92 4.92 -11.36
N ILE A 86 -6.88 3.93 -10.48
CA ILE A 86 -7.50 4.00 -9.15
C ILE A 86 -6.41 4.31 -8.11
N PRO A 87 -6.65 5.23 -7.16
CA PRO A 87 -5.73 5.48 -6.07
C PRO A 87 -5.37 4.18 -5.35
N THR A 88 -4.08 3.88 -5.24
CA THR A 88 -3.59 2.56 -4.82
C THR A 88 -2.35 2.68 -3.94
N LYS A 89 -2.23 1.78 -2.96
CA LYS A 89 -1.03 1.48 -2.19
C LYS A 89 -0.70 -0.01 -2.32
N ILE A 90 0.57 -0.33 -2.54
CA ILE A 90 1.06 -1.70 -2.60
C ILE A 90 2.07 -1.91 -1.49
N ILE A 91 1.94 -3.00 -0.75
CA ILE A 91 2.86 -3.41 0.33
C ILE A 91 3.31 -4.83 0.01
N LEU A 92 4.62 -5.07 0.03
CA LEU A 92 5.22 -6.40 -0.15
C LEU A 92 6.02 -6.76 1.10
N GLU A 93 5.72 -7.92 1.67
CA GLU A 93 6.54 -8.56 2.69
C GLU A 93 7.65 -9.37 2.02
N TYR A 94 8.83 -9.35 2.63
CA TYR A 94 9.96 -10.13 2.16
C TYR A 94 10.70 -10.82 3.30
N ASN A 95 11.35 -11.93 2.95
CA ASN A 95 12.33 -12.62 3.77
C ASN A 95 13.73 -12.39 3.22
N ILE A 96 14.72 -12.55 4.10
CA ILE A 96 16.13 -12.59 3.74
C ILE A 96 16.50 -14.07 3.66
N GLU A 97 16.77 -14.53 2.46
CA GLU A 97 17.18 -15.90 2.18
C GLU A 97 18.67 -15.93 1.82
N GLU A 98 19.28 -17.10 1.89
CA GLU A 98 20.70 -17.28 1.56
C GLU A 98 20.88 -18.34 0.48
N SER A 99 21.75 -18.07 -0.49
CA SER A 99 22.16 -19.02 -1.53
C SER A 99 23.64 -18.82 -1.84
N ASN A 100 24.43 -19.90 -1.76
CA ASN A 100 25.87 -19.88 -1.97
C ASN A 100 26.61 -18.81 -1.14
N GLY A 101 26.23 -18.65 0.14
CA GLY A 101 26.81 -17.65 1.04
C GLY A 101 26.36 -16.20 0.79
N ARG A 102 25.39 -15.99 -0.11
CA ARG A 102 24.89 -14.66 -0.47
C ARG A 102 23.45 -14.48 -0.07
N LYS A 103 23.19 -13.41 0.69
CA LYS A 103 21.85 -13.06 1.17
C LYS A 103 21.07 -12.30 0.09
N TYR A 104 19.81 -12.64 -0.13
CA TYR A 104 18.94 -11.97 -1.10
C TYR A 104 17.52 -11.79 -0.59
N ILE A 105 16.79 -10.86 -1.22
CA ILE A 105 15.40 -10.57 -0.90
C ILE A 105 14.50 -11.55 -1.63
N LYS A 106 13.65 -12.26 -0.88
CA LYS A 106 12.59 -13.12 -1.43
C LYS A 106 11.24 -12.68 -0.92
N PHE A 107 10.36 -12.27 -1.82
CA PHE A 107 9.02 -11.80 -1.46
C PHE A 107 8.10 -12.97 -1.09
N SER A 108 7.35 -12.83 -0.01
CA SER A 108 6.46 -13.88 0.52
C SER A 108 4.98 -13.55 0.30
N ARG A 109 4.58 -12.29 0.54
CA ARG A 109 3.19 -11.84 0.51
C ARG A 109 3.08 -10.40 0.02
N GLY A 110 1.92 -10.05 -0.51
CA GLY A 110 1.62 -8.66 -0.88
C GLY A 110 0.17 -8.28 -0.61
N TRP A 111 -0.03 -7.01 -0.28
CA TRP A 111 -1.33 -6.38 -0.10
C TRP A 111 -1.46 -5.24 -1.12
N ILE A 112 -2.60 -5.21 -1.82
CA ILE A 112 -2.94 -4.16 -2.78
C ILE A 112 -4.20 -3.49 -2.26
N ILE A 113 -4.04 -2.27 -1.77
CA ILE A 113 -5.10 -1.47 -1.17
C ILE A 113 -5.46 -0.40 -2.18
N TYR A 114 -6.71 -0.35 -2.60
CA TYR A 114 -7.21 0.68 -3.49
C TYR A 114 -8.30 1.48 -2.81
N PHE A 115 -8.38 2.75 -3.13
CA PHE A 115 -9.24 3.71 -2.46
C PHE A 115 -10.22 4.29 -3.48
N GLN A 116 -11.48 4.40 -3.06
CA GLN A 116 -12.47 5.21 -3.75
C GLN A 116 -12.54 6.56 -3.04
N VAL A 117 -12.75 7.62 -3.81
CA VAL A 117 -13.06 8.93 -3.25
C VAL A 117 -14.51 8.88 -2.82
N GLU A 118 -14.76 9.02 -1.51
CA GLU A 118 -16.12 9.04 -0.97
C GLU A 118 -16.73 10.42 -1.08
N ASP A 119 -15.98 11.47 -0.73
CA ASP A 119 -16.44 12.87 -0.84
C ASP A 119 -15.25 13.83 -1.04
N ILE A 120 -15.55 15.09 -1.37
CA ILE A 120 -14.59 16.19 -1.46
C ILE A 120 -15.16 17.38 -0.71
N GLU A 121 -14.62 17.63 0.48
CA GLU A 121 -14.96 18.80 1.28
C GLU A 121 -14.01 19.96 0.95
N LYS A 122 -14.57 21.16 0.79
CA LYS A 122 -13.81 22.40 0.68
C LYS A 122 -13.81 23.10 2.04
N LEU A 123 -12.63 23.41 2.54
CA LEU A 123 -12.46 24.21 3.75
C LEU A 123 -11.87 25.56 3.35
N ASP A 124 -12.65 26.63 3.54
CA ASP A 124 -12.17 28.00 3.37
C ASP A 124 -11.34 28.39 4.60
N LEU A 125 -10.11 28.85 4.37
CA LEU A 125 -9.09 29.09 5.40
C LEU A 125 -8.94 30.57 5.78
N GLU A 126 -9.92 31.41 5.44
CA GLU A 126 -9.89 32.83 5.82
C GLU A 126 -10.04 32.98 7.35
N GLY A 127 -9.21 33.83 7.98
CA GLY A 127 -9.32 34.18 9.40
C GLY A 127 -8.56 33.29 10.42
N ILE A 128 -7.69 32.37 9.98
CA ILE A 128 -6.93 31.47 10.87
C ILE A 128 -6.00 32.21 11.86
N GLU A 129 -5.60 33.45 11.55
CA GLU A 129 -4.72 34.25 12.40
C GLU A 129 -5.31 34.57 13.80
N ALA A 130 -6.64 34.51 13.96
CA ALA A 130 -7.31 34.84 15.23
C ALA A 130 -7.30 33.68 16.26
N LEU A 131 -7.18 32.43 15.83
CA LEU A 131 -7.31 31.25 16.71
C LEU A 131 -5.98 30.82 17.36
N ALA A 132 -4.84 31.26 16.82
CA ALA A 132 -3.52 30.89 17.36
C ALA A 132 -3.09 31.71 18.58
N VAL A 133 -3.81 32.80 18.89
CA VAL A 133 -3.44 33.73 19.98
C VAL A 133 -4.15 33.37 21.30
N GLU A 134 -5.35 32.78 21.25
CA GLU A 134 -6.14 32.46 22.46
C GLU A 134 -5.69 31.20 23.20
N GLU A 135 -4.89 30.31 22.58
CA GLU A 135 -4.37 29.09 23.25
C GLU A 135 -2.98 29.29 23.90
N MET A 136 -2.46 30.52 23.92
CA MET A 136 -1.14 30.86 24.48
C MET A 136 -1.17 31.79 25.71
N GLU A 137 -2.35 32.11 26.25
CA GLU A 137 -2.52 32.80 27.56
C GLU A 137 -2.88 31.83 28.69
#